data_AF-A0A7C2EB47-F1
#
_entry.id   AF-A0A7C2EB47-F1
#
_cell.length_a   1.000
_cell.length_b   1.000
_cell.length_c   1.000
_cell.angle_alpha   90.00
_cell.angle_beta   90.00
_cell.angle_gamma   90.00
#
_symmetry.space_group_name_H-M   'P 1'
#
loop_
_entity.id
_entity.type
_entity.pdbx_description
1 polymer ?
#
loop_
_entity_poly.entity_id
_entity_poly.type
_entity_poly.pdbx_seq_one_letter_code
_entity_poly.pdbx_strand_id
1 'polypeptide(L)'
;MSNLYFYDLPVYSVSYEQYNAMMDERLAAQIERLKIVPDYEPPAHIVDSMSQRQFETFGPWRFNETIGYIRLHFLGSQVRGEYFSAEKQRNLLGRSRVFTYRTWKLAAEVEIHHGKKVTNERIWSAIQEYVVRCRKELKKGRVIDDSLLRVIGPHTDWLSVLGWTDAR
;
A
#
# COMPACT_ATOMS: atom_id res chain seq x y z
N MET A 1 -9.45 15.96 22.64
CA MET A 1 -8.97 16.25 21.27
C MET A 1 -9.44 15.12 20.38
N SER A 2 -10.17 15.39 19.30
CA SER A 2 -10.68 14.35 18.40
C SER A 2 -9.52 13.70 17.64
N ASN A 3 -9.43 12.37 17.75
CA ASN A 3 -8.57 11.54 16.90
C ASN A 3 -9.49 10.94 15.84
N LEU A 4 -9.42 11.43 14.60
CA LEU A 4 -10.26 10.98 13.50
C LEU A 4 -9.45 10.08 12.57
N TYR A 5 -9.76 8.79 12.54
CA TYR A 5 -9.32 7.89 11.48
C TYR A 5 -10.03 8.23 10.17
N PHE A 6 -9.29 8.27 9.05
CA PHE A 6 -9.91 8.56 7.74
C PHE A 6 -9.46 7.65 6.59
N TYR A 7 -8.31 6.96 6.69
CA TYR A 7 -7.84 6.12 5.59
C TYR A 7 -6.76 5.11 6.03
N ASP A 8 -6.72 3.93 5.42
CA ASP A 8 -5.62 2.96 5.55
C ASP A 8 -4.86 2.86 4.22
N LEU A 9 -3.55 3.11 4.24
CA LEU A 9 -2.65 2.99 3.10
C LEU A 9 -1.95 1.63 3.10
N PRO A 10 -2.19 0.75 2.10
CA PRO A 10 -1.45 -0.49 1.98
C PRO A 10 0.05 -0.25 1.78
N VAL A 11 0.87 -1.09 2.43
CA VAL A 11 2.32 -1.13 2.23
C VAL A 11 2.69 -2.49 1.63
N TYR A 12 3.31 -2.44 0.45
CA TYR A 12 3.74 -3.60 -0.30
C TYR A 12 5.24 -3.89 -0.13
N SER A 13 5.59 -5.16 -0.24
CA SER A 13 6.98 -5.62 -0.18
C SER A 13 7.82 -5.20 -1.39
N VAL A 14 7.17 -5.07 -2.56
CA VAL A 14 7.71 -4.80 -3.89
C VAL A 14 6.73 -3.95 -4.70
N SER A 15 7.18 -3.36 -5.81
CA SER A 15 6.28 -2.69 -6.75
C SER A 15 5.42 -3.70 -7.53
N TYR A 16 4.36 -3.21 -8.17
CA TYR A 16 3.50 -4.03 -9.02
C TYR A 16 4.26 -4.63 -10.21
N GLU A 17 5.11 -3.84 -10.83
CA GLU A 17 5.95 -4.25 -11.97
C GLU A 17 6.94 -5.34 -11.54
N GLN A 18 7.57 -5.16 -10.37
CA GLN A 18 8.47 -6.16 -9.79
C GLN A 18 7.72 -7.46 -9.45
N TYR A 19 6.52 -7.34 -8.89
CA TYR A 19 5.69 -8.50 -8.58
C TYR A 19 5.34 -9.30 -9.84
N ASN A 20 4.91 -8.63 -10.90
CA ASN A 20 4.59 -9.29 -12.17
C ASN A 20 5.82 -9.98 -12.77
N ALA A 21 6.98 -9.31 -12.80
CA ALA A 21 8.22 -9.93 -13.26
C ALA A 21 8.57 -11.19 -12.45
N MET A 22 8.42 -11.16 -11.11
CA MET A 22 8.63 -12.34 -10.27
C MET A 22 7.62 -13.46 -10.55
N MET A 23 6.38 -13.12 -10.91
CA MET A 23 5.35 -14.09 -11.28
C MET A 23 5.65 -14.75 -12.62
N ASP A 24 6.11 -13.97 -13.59
CA ASP A 24 6.51 -14.46 -14.92
C ASP A 24 7.75 -15.37 -14.82
N GLU A 25 8.77 -14.96 -14.06
CA GLU A 25 9.95 -15.79 -13.79
C GLU A 25 9.58 -17.12 -13.12
N ARG A 26 8.61 -17.08 -12.19
CA ARG A 26 8.14 -18.29 -11.52
C ARG A 26 7.41 -19.22 -12.48
N LEU A 27 6.57 -18.69 -13.36
CA LEU A 27 5.89 -19.47 -14.39
C LEU A 27 6.90 -20.08 -15.36
N ALA A 28 7.84 -19.27 -15.87
CA ALA A 28 8.91 -19.72 -16.74
C ALA A 28 9.75 -20.84 -16.11
N ALA A 29 10.15 -20.70 -14.85
CA ALA A 29 10.89 -21.74 -14.12
C ALA A 29 10.07 -23.03 -13.93
N GLN A 30 8.74 -22.95 -13.82
CA GLN A 30 7.90 -24.15 -13.77
C GLN A 30 7.78 -24.81 -15.14
N ILE A 31 7.65 -24.03 -16.22
CA ILE A 31 7.64 -24.51 -17.61
C ILE A 31 8.96 -25.24 -17.91
N GLU A 32 10.10 -24.64 -17.56
CA GLU A 32 11.43 -25.24 -17.77
C GLU A 32 11.59 -26.57 -17.01
N ARG A 33 11.00 -26.71 -15.81
CA ARG A 33 11.01 -28.00 -15.08
C ARG A 33 10.22 -29.11 -15.78
N LEU A 34 9.31 -28.77 -16.69
CA LEU A 34 8.58 -29.74 -17.50
C LEU A 34 9.38 -30.18 -18.73
N LYS A 35 10.48 -29.51 -19.08
CA LYS A 35 11.39 -29.90 -20.16
C LYS A 35 12.25 -31.07 -19.72
N ILE A 36 11.65 -32.26 -19.78
CA ILE A 36 12.30 -33.53 -19.40
C ILE A 36 13.37 -33.94 -20.42
N VAL A 37 13.24 -33.50 -21.67
CA VAL A 37 14.20 -33.73 -22.76
C VAL A 37 14.49 -32.42 -23.50
N PRO A 38 15.67 -32.28 -24.14
CA PRO A 38 15.95 -31.18 -25.04
C PRO A 38 14.86 -31.04 -26.11
N ASP A 39 14.47 -29.81 -26.44
CA ASP A 39 13.43 -29.46 -27.42
C ASP A 39 11.99 -29.89 -27.09
N TYR A 40 11.72 -30.36 -25.86
CA TYR A 40 10.35 -30.51 -25.39
C TYR A 40 9.73 -29.14 -25.08
N GLU A 41 8.68 -28.78 -25.81
CA GLU A 41 7.83 -27.65 -25.48
C GLU A 41 6.50 -28.16 -24.89
N PRO A 42 6.17 -27.79 -23.63
CA PRO A 42 4.92 -28.19 -23.02
C PRO A 42 3.71 -27.74 -23.87
N PRO A 43 2.67 -28.57 -24.01
CA PRO A 43 1.45 -28.16 -24.72
C PRO A 43 0.83 -26.90 -24.12
N ALA A 44 0.26 -26.03 -24.97
CA ALA A 44 -0.30 -24.74 -24.55
C ALA A 44 -1.33 -24.86 -23.40
N HIS A 45 -2.21 -25.86 -23.44
CA HIS A 45 -3.21 -26.07 -22.39
C HIS A 45 -2.60 -26.38 -21.01
N ILE A 46 -1.39 -26.96 -20.96
CA ILE A 46 -0.67 -27.18 -19.70
C ILE A 46 -0.16 -25.85 -19.16
N VAL A 47 0.46 -25.03 -20.01
CA VAL A 47 0.93 -23.68 -19.65
C VAL A 47 -0.23 -22.81 -19.17
N ASP A 48 -1.35 -22.82 -19.87
CA ASP A 48 -2.57 -22.09 -19.50
C ASP A 48 -3.10 -22.55 -18.14
N SER A 49 -3.12 -23.86 -17.89
CA SER A 49 -3.55 -24.40 -16.59
C SER A 49 -2.63 -23.98 -15.43
N MET A 50 -1.33 -23.82 -15.70
CA MET A 50 -0.35 -23.36 -14.72
C MET A 50 -0.55 -21.88 -14.40
N SER A 51 -0.75 -21.06 -15.43
CA SER A 51 -1.08 -19.63 -15.29
C SER A 51 -2.40 -19.44 -14.54
N GLN A 52 -3.44 -20.20 -14.89
CA GLN A 52 -4.73 -20.18 -14.21
C GLN A 52 -4.60 -20.58 -12.74
N ARG A 53 -3.86 -21.66 -12.44
CA ARG A 53 -3.59 -22.08 -11.05
C ARG A 53 -2.82 -21.01 -10.28
N GLN A 54 -1.89 -20.30 -10.91
CA GLN A 54 -1.19 -19.18 -10.32
C GLN A 54 -2.15 -18.03 -9.99
N PHE A 55 -3.01 -17.65 -10.94
CA PHE A 55 -4.07 -16.65 -10.72
C PHE A 55 -5.01 -17.04 -9.58
N GLU A 56 -5.48 -18.29 -9.52
CA GLU A 56 -6.33 -18.79 -8.43
C GLU A 56 -5.60 -18.82 -7.08
N THR A 57 -4.30 -19.10 -7.10
CA THR A 57 -3.46 -19.15 -5.89
C THR A 57 -3.21 -17.76 -5.31
N PHE A 58 -3.01 -16.76 -6.17
CA PHE A 58 -2.67 -15.39 -5.79
C PHE A 58 -3.85 -14.42 -5.83
N GLY A 59 -5.01 -14.85 -6.34
CA GLY A 59 -6.28 -14.14 -6.30
C GLY A 59 -6.37 -12.91 -7.22
N PRO A 60 -7.58 -12.30 -7.29
CA PRO A 60 -7.86 -11.17 -8.17
C PRO A 60 -7.52 -9.81 -7.56
N TRP A 61 -7.11 -9.76 -6.28
CA TRP A 61 -6.64 -8.51 -5.67
C TRP A 61 -5.39 -8.04 -6.43
N ARG A 62 -5.24 -6.71 -6.62
CA ARG A 62 -4.24 -6.11 -7.53
C ARG A 62 -2.89 -6.81 -7.47
N PHE A 63 -2.40 -7.11 -6.26
CA PHE A 63 -1.43 -8.18 -6.01
C PHE A 63 -1.32 -8.47 -4.50
N ASN A 64 -1.12 -9.74 -4.15
CA ASN A 64 -1.18 -10.23 -2.76
C ASN A 64 0.16 -10.14 -2.01
N GLU A 65 0.80 -8.96 -2.05
CA GLU A 65 2.07 -8.70 -1.37
C GLU A 65 2.04 -7.63 -0.28
N THR A 66 0.85 -7.32 0.24
CA THR A 66 0.70 -6.40 1.37
C THR A 66 1.43 -6.95 2.60
N ILE A 67 2.40 -6.21 3.11
CA ILE A 67 3.18 -6.55 4.32
C ILE A 67 2.78 -5.72 5.54
N GLY A 68 1.93 -4.72 5.34
CA GLY A 68 1.47 -3.83 6.38
C GLY A 68 0.55 -2.76 5.82
N TYR A 69 0.18 -1.83 6.68
CA TYR A 69 -0.57 -0.65 6.31
C TYR A 69 -0.22 0.52 7.23
N ILE A 70 -0.40 1.73 6.72
CA ILE A 70 -0.31 2.96 7.49
C ILE A 70 -1.73 3.47 7.68
N ARG A 71 -2.17 3.50 8.93
CA ARG A 71 -3.46 4.05 9.30
C ARG A 71 -3.33 5.54 9.52
N LEU A 72 -4.00 6.34 8.69
CA LEU A 72 -3.95 7.79 8.76
C LEU A 72 -5.01 8.36 9.69
N HIS A 73 -4.59 9.37 10.45
CA HIS A 73 -5.41 10.07 11.41
C HIS A 73 -5.24 11.58 11.31
N PHE A 74 -6.31 12.29 11.63
CA PHE A 74 -6.23 13.66 12.10
C PHE A 74 -6.23 13.68 13.63
N LEU A 75 -5.22 14.31 14.24
CA LEU A 75 -5.18 14.60 15.66
C LEU A 75 -5.22 16.11 15.84
N GLY A 76 -6.42 16.64 16.14
CA GLY A 76 -6.62 18.08 16.11
C GLY A 76 -6.25 18.65 14.74
N SER A 77 -5.21 19.46 14.69
CA SER A 77 -4.71 20.13 13.49
C SER A 77 -3.54 19.41 12.79
N GLN A 78 -3.25 18.17 13.18
CA GLN A 78 -2.11 17.42 12.67
C GLN A 78 -2.55 16.19 11.88
N VAL A 79 -1.84 15.93 10.78
CA VAL A 79 -1.87 14.64 10.08
C VAL A 79 -0.80 13.73 10.67
N ARG A 80 -1.20 12.52 11.04
CA ARG A 80 -0.31 11.48 11.58
C ARG A 80 -0.73 10.09 11.11
N GLY A 81 0.09 9.10 11.42
CA GLY A 81 -0.18 7.74 11.02
C GLY A 81 0.47 6.67 11.89
N GLU A 82 -0.33 5.66 12.18
CA GLU A 82 0.08 4.44 12.88
C GLU A 82 0.51 3.40 11.85
N TYR A 83 1.59 2.67 12.14
CA TYR A 83 2.10 1.63 11.24
C TYR A 83 1.86 0.24 11.82
N PHE A 84 1.26 -0.61 11.00
CA PHE A 84 1.00 -2.02 11.28
C PHE A 84 1.74 -2.85 10.26
N SER A 85 2.39 -3.93 10.70
CA SER A 85 3.16 -4.77 9.79
C SER A 85 3.26 -6.21 10.25
N ALA A 86 3.20 -7.13 9.29
CA ALA A 86 3.47 -8.55 9.43
C ALA A 86 4.93 -8.88 9.13
N GLU A 87 5.81 -7.87 9.01
CA GLU A 87 7.20 -8.04 8.60
C GLU A 87 7.94 -9.00 9.55
N LYS A 88 8.46 -10.07 8.94
CA LYS A 88 9.38 -11.04 9.54
C LYS A 88 10.75 -10.88 8.86
N GLN A 89 11.80 -11.54 9.38
CA GLN A 89 13.11 -11.55 8.72
C GLN A 89 13.04 -12.05 7.26
N ARG A 90 12.07 -12.93 6.94
CA ARG A 90 11.76 -13.35 5.57
C ARG A 90 10.27 -13.16 5.30
N ASN A 91 9.94 -12.27 4.37
CA ASN A 91 8.57 -12.07 3.89
C ASN A 91 8.36 -12.94 2.65
N LEU A 92 8.16 -14.24 2.86
CA LEU A 92 7.75 -15.14 1.78
C LEU A 92 6.36 -14.75 1.27
N LEU A 93 6.10 -15.00 -0.02
CA LEU A 93 4.78 -14.85 -0.61
C LEU A 93 3.79 -15.73 0.16
N GLY A 94 2.72 -15.17 0.72
CA GLY A 94 1.82 -15.95 1.57
C GLY A 94 0.60 -15.19 2.09
N ARG A 95 -0.48 -15.93 2.36
CA ARG A 95 -1.82 -15.41 2.69
C ARG A 95 -2.11 -15.31 4.20
N SER A 96 -1.26 -15.88 5.05
CA SER A 96 -1.48 -15.97 6.51
C SER A 96 -0.82 -14.83 7.30
N ARG A 97 -0.75 -13.62 6.73
CA ARG A 97 -0.09 -12.48 7.37
C ARG A 97 -1.04 -11.86 8.40
N VAL A 98 -0.62 -11.82 9.66
CA VAL A 98 -1.29 -11.07 10.72
C VAL A 98 -0.53 -9.77 10.93
N PHE A 99 -1.19 -8.63 10.69
CA PHE A 99 -0.58 -7.33 10.89
C PHE A 99 -0.63 -6.95 12.37
N THR A 100 0.53 -6.72 12.97
CA THR A 100 0.62 -6.25 14.35
C THR A 100 1.04 -4.79 14.36
N TYR A 101 0.54 -4.04 15.32
CA TYR A 101 0.96 -2.67 15.58
C TYR A 101 2.48 -2.60 15.78
N ARG A 102 3.12 -1.58 15.19
CA ARG A 102 4.57 -1.36 15.28
C ARG A 102 4.92 -0.03 15.92
N THR A 103 4.28 1.04 15.48
CA THR A 103 4.54 2.39 16.00
C THR A 103 3.33 3.29 15.72
N TRP A 104 3.08 4.23 16.64
CA TRP A 104 2.05 5.27 16.49
C TRP A 104 2.57 6.48 15.69
N LYS A 105 3.88 6.54 15.42
CA LYS A 105 4.54 7.64 14.73
C LYS A 105 5.58 7.08 13.77
N LEU A 106 5.14 6.63 12.59
CA LEU A 106 6.05 6.17 11.54
C LEU A 106 6.93 7.32 11.03
N ALA A 107 6.34 8.51 10.88
CA ALA A 107 7.01 9.72 10.46
C ALA A 107 6.56 10.90 11.33
N ALA A 108 7.35 11.99 11.32
CA ALA A 108 6.99 13.23 11.98
C ALA A 108 5.67 13.80 11.45
N GLU A 109 4.81 14.21 12.37
CA GLU A 109 3.47 14.74 12.11
C GLU A 109 3.54 16.01 11.25
N VAL A 110 2.51 16.24 10.44
CA VAL A 110 2.40 17.43 9.60
C VAL A 110 1.29 18.31 10.14
N GLU A 111 1.63 19.55 10.45
CA GLU A 111 0.68 20.55 10.95
C GLU A 111 -0.11 21.15 9.78
N ILE A 112 -1.43 21.16 9.88
CA ILE A 112 -2.32 21.75 8.86
C ILE A 112 -2.28 23.27 8.95
N HIS A 113 -2.36 23.84 10.16
CA HIS A 113 -2.35 25.28 10.37
C HIS A 113 -1.01 25.79 10.92
N HIS A 114 -0.29 26.58 10.13
CA HIS A 114 0.87 27.34 10.62
C HIS A 114 0.49 28.81 10.80
N GLY A 115 -0.59 29.06 11.57
CA GLY A 115 -1.16 30.41 11.72
C GLY A 115 -1.82 30.96 10.45
N LYS A 116 -2.23 30.08 9.52
CA LYS A 116 -2.90 30.44 8.26
C LYS A 116 -4.32 29.92 8.25
N LYS A 117 -5.19 30.53 7.43
CA LYS A 117 -6.52 30.01 7.15
C LYS A 117 -6.42 28.56 6.64
N VAL A 118 -7.23 27.69 7.20
CA VAL A 118 -7.33 26.30 6.76
C VAL A 118 -8.26 26.23 5.55
N THR A 119 -7.83 25.51 4.52
CA THR A 119 -8.64 25.20 3.34
C THR A 119 -8.51 23.72 2.99
N ASN A 120 -9.42 23.20 2.18
CA ASN A 120 -9.37 21.81 1.71
C ASN A 120 -8.06 21.47 1.00
N GLU A 121 -7.56 22.38 0.17
CA GLU A 121 -6.29 22.22 -0.56
C GLU A 121 -5.11 22.13 0.41
N ARG A 122 -5.16 22.89 1.51
CA ARG A 122 -4.10 22.89 2.52
C ARG A 122 -4.11 21.62 3.36
N ILE A 123 -5.30 21.13 3.74
CA ILE A 123 -5.43 19.83 4.42
C ILE A 123 -4.92 18.72 3.51
N TRP A 124 -5.33 18.75 2.23
CA TRP A 124 -4.86 17.78 1.24
C TRP A 124 -3.33 17.82 1.06
N SER A 125 -2.75 19.01 0.96
CA SER A 125 -1.29 19.18 0.87
C SER A 125 -0.58 18.61 2.10
N ALA A 126 -1.13 18.82 3.30
CA ALA A 126 -0.58 18.26 4.54
C ALA A 126 -0.64 16.72 4.56
N ILE A 127 -1.72 16.13 4.06
CA ILE A 127 -1.84 14.67 3.88
C ILE A 127 -0.74 14.17 2.92
N GLN A 128 -0.63 14.79 1.74
CA GLN A 128 0.38 14.39 0.74
C GLN A 128 1.80 14.48 1.30
N GLU A 129 2.12 15.57 2.00
CA GLU A 129 3.39 15.75 2.67
C GLU A 129 3.64 14.64 3.69
N TYR A 130 2.64 14.29 4.51
CA TYR A 130 2.77 13.22 5.49
C TYR A 130 3.08 11.87 4.82
N VAL A 131 2.37 11.52 3.75
CA VAL A 131 2.64 10.27 3.00
C VAL A 131 4.04 10.29 2.39
N VAL A 132 4.52 11.43 1.89
CA VAL A 132 5.91 11.58 1.40
C VAL A 132 6.92 11.35 2.53
N ARG A 133 6.67 11.85 3.74
CA ARG A 133 7.53 11.57 4.90
C ARG A 133 7.53 10.08 5.24
N CYS A 134 6.37 9.42 5.27
CA CYS A 134 6.28 7.97 5.49
C CYS A 134 7.10 7.15 4.49
N ARG A 135 7.12 7.54 3.20
CA ARG A 135 7.94 6.85 2.19
C ARG A 135 9.44 6.84 2.52
N LYS A 136 9.93 7.89 3.19
CA LYS A 136 11.35 8.01 3.57
C LYS A 136 11.70 7.13 4.78
N GLU A 137 10.74 6.87 5.64
CA GLU A 137 10.92 6.11 6.88
C GLU A 137 10.77 4.59 6.68
N LEU A 138 10.11 4.17 5.60
CA LEU A 138 10.01 2.75 5.26
C LEU A 138 11.35 2.17 4.80
N LYS A 139 11.55 0.87 5.06
CA LYS A 139 12.70 0.14 4.57
C LYS A 139 12.79 0.22 3.04
N LYS A 140 14.02 0.22 2.52
CA LYS A 140 14.29 0.30 1.08
C LYS A 140 13.51 -0.79 0.31
N GLY A 141 12.87 -0.39 -0.78
CA GLY A 141 12.08 -1.26 -1.66
C GLY A 141 10.62 -1.44 -1.26
N ARG A 142 10.18 -0.91 -0.10
CA ARG A 142 8.75 -0.91 0.25
C ARG A 142 8.00 0.16 -0.53
N VAL A 143 6.77 -0.17 -0.91
CA VAL A 143 5.92 0.72 -1.71
C VAL A 143 4.64 1.02 -0.93
N ILE A 144 4.35 2.30 -0.73
CA ILE A 144 3.06 2.77 -0.23
C ILE A 144 2.14 2.94 -1.43
N ASP A 145 0.98 2.29 -1.40
CA ASP A 145 -0.07 2.52 -2.39
C ASP A 145 -1.07 3.56 -1.87
N ASP A 146 -0.90 4.78 -2.36
CA ASP A 146 -1.82 5.89 -2.17
C ASP A 146 -2.60 6.20 -3.46
N SER A 147 -2.67 5.27 -4.42
CA SER A 147 -3.28 5.54 -5.74
C SER A 147 -4.74 5.96 -5.62
N LEU A 148 -5.55 5.23 -4.85
CA LEU A 148 -6.94 5.60 -4.62
C LEU A 148 -7.07 6.91 -3.84
N LEU A 149 -6.25 7.12 -2.80
CA LEU A 149 -6.24 8.36 -2.02
C LEU A 149 -5.91 9.58 -2.90
N ARG A 150 -4.98 9.45 -3.86
CA ARG A 150 -4.65 10.51 -4.81
C ARG A 150 -5.77 10.85 -5.78
N VAL A 151 -6.61 9.87 -6.12
CA VAL A 151 -7.77 10.07 -7.00
C VAL A 151 -8.88 10.79 -6.24
N ILE A 152 -9.23 10.33 -5.04
CA ILE A 152 -10.37 10.89 -4.29
C ILE A 152 -10.01 12.17 -3.53
N GLY A 153 -8.77 12.26 -3.04
CA GLY A 153 -8.36 13.27 -2.06
C GLY A 153 -8.50 14.72 -2.51
N PRO A 154 -8.18 15.09 -3.77
CA PRO A 154 -8.41 16.45 -4.27
C PRO A 154 -9.90 16.84 -4.35
N HIS A 155 -10.81 15.86 -4.36
CA HIS A 155 -12.25 16.06 -4.49
C HIS A 155 -13.01 15.92 -3.17
N THR A 156 -12.32 15.54 -2.09
CA THR A 156 -12.90 15.39 -0.76
C THR A 156 -13.03 16.74 -0.07
N ASP A 157 -14.21 17.01 0.50
CA ASP A 157 -14.42 18.15 1.39
C ASP A 157 -13.88 17.84 2.80
N TRP A 158 -12.56 18.00 2.96
CA TRP A 158 -11.82 17.72 4.20
C TRP A 158 -12.26 18.57 5.40
N LEU A 159 -12.66 19.82 5.16
CA LEU A 159 -13.21 20.71 6.19
C LEU A 159 -14.46 20.10 6.80
N SER A 160 -15.39 19.64 5.96
CA SER A 160 -16.59 18.92 6.42
C SER A 160 -16.25 17.60 7.11
N VAL A 161 -15.28 16.83 6.61
CA VAL A 161 -14.80 15.58 7.26
C VAL A 161 -14.29 15.87 8.68
N LEU A 162 -13.61 17.00 8.88
CA LEU A 162 -13.08 17.43 10.17
C LEU A 162 -14.10 18.13 11.07
N GLY A 163 -15.31 18.40 10.57
CA GLY A 163 -16.30 19.24 11.25
C GLY A 163 -15.84 20.69 11.42
N TRP A 164 -14.88 21.13 10.60
CA TRP A 164 -14.40 22.51 10.55
C TRP A 164 -15.26 23.26 9.55
N THR A 165 -16.42 23.75 10.00
CA THR A 165 -17.18 24.71 9.19
C THR A 165 -16.36 25.98 9.03
N ASP A 166 -16.31 26.54 7.80
CA ASP A 166 -15.98 27.94 7.62
C ASP A 166 -16.88 28.72 8.60
N ALA A 167 -16.29 29.40 9.59
CA ALA A 167 -17.00 30.38 10.37
C ALA A 167 -17.57 31.39 9.36
N ARG A 168 -18.88 31.30 9.10
CA ARG A 168 -19.62 32.32 8.36
C ARG A 168 -19.55 33.63 9.13
#